data_AF-A0A7V9JXE1-F1
#
_entry.id   AF-A0A7V9JXE1-F1
#
_cell.length_a   1.000
_cell.length_b   1.000
_cell.length_c   1.000
_cell.angle_alpha   90.00
_cell.angle_beta   90.00
_cell.angle_gamma   90.00
#
_symmetry.space_group_name_H-M   'P 1'
#
loop_
_entity.id
_entity.type
_entity.pdbx_description
1 polymer ?
#
loop_
_entity_poly.entity_id
_entity_poly.type
_entity_poly.pdbx_seq_one_letter_code
_entity_poly.pdbx_strand_id
1 'polypeptide(L)'
;MKEGEYKVAAAKQITLQERILQIDHIQARRFAKLSGAPMEIATEGIIRHLRACARMDVNPDASAVREIIDDALNGRRVFAETSNDLLAA
;
A
#
# COMPACT_ATOMS: atom_id res chain seq x y z
N MET A 1 26.28 -23.34 25.15
CA MET A 1 25.99 -21.96 24.67
C MET A 1 24.49 -21.86 24.49
N LYS A 2 23.87 -20.79 25.01
CA LYS A 2 22.41 -20.66 25.19
C LYS A 2 21.66 -20.67 23.85
N GLU A 3 20.55 -21.40 23.85
CA GLU A 3 19.49 -21.39 22.84
C GLU A 3 18.97 -19.95 22.66
N GLY A 4 19.09 -19.43 21.44
CA GLY A 4 18.45 -18.19 21.02
C GLY A 4 17.06 -18.52 20.51
N GLU A 5 16.06 -18.45 21.38
CA GLU A 5 14.66 -18.40 20.98
C GLU A 5 14.43 -17.14 20.12
N TYR A 6 14.51 -17.29 18.80
CA TYR A 6 13.94 -16.31 17.88
C TYR A 6 12.41 -16.45 17.96
N LYS A 7 11.81 -15.81 18.96
CA LYS A 7 10.38 -15.49 18.91
C LYS A 7 10.19 -14.48 17.80
N VAL A 8 9.98 -14.98 16.58
CA VAL A 8 9.34 -14.22 15.52
C VAL A 8 7.95 -13.93 16.04
N ALA A 9 7.78 -12.82 16.75
CA ALA A 9 6.47 -12.32 17.11
C ALA A 9 5.70 -12.26 15.79
N ALA A 10 4.67 -13.09 15.66
CA ALA A 10 3.82 -13.11 14.48
C ALA A 10 3.31 -11.68 14.30
N ALA A 11 3.91 -10.93 13.37
CA ALA A 11 3.52 -9.57 13.09
C ALA A 11 2.04 -9.63 12.76
N LYS A 12 1.21 -9.04 13.62
CA LYS A 12 -0.24 -9.04 13.48
C LYS A 12 -0.55 -8.61 12.04
N GLN A 13 -1.15 -9.49 11.25
CA GLN A 13 -1.48 -9.18 9.87
C GLN A 13 -2.46 -8.00 9.91
N ILE A 14 -1.96 -6.82 9.56
CA ILE A 14 -2.80 -5.63 9.40
C ILE A 14 -3.40 -5.66 8.00
N THR A 15 -4.67 -5.31 7.92
CA THR A 15 -5.36 -5.15 6.63
C THR A 15 -4.84 -3.91 5.91
N LEU A 16 -5.02 -3.86 4.59
CA LEU A 16 -4.69 -2.66 3.81
C LEU A 16 -5.47 -1.44 4.31
N GLN A 17 -6.72 -1.63 4.69
CA GLN A 17 -7.56 -0.58 5.28
C GLN A 17 -6.94 0.01 6.56
N GLU A 18 -6.49 -0.85 7.49
CA GLU A 18 -5.82 -0.41 8.72
C GLU A 18 -4.49 0.29 8.41
N ARG A 19 -3.77 -0.18 7.39
CA ARG A 19 -2.54 0.47 6.96
C ARG A 19 -2.79 1.86 6.39
N ILE A 20 -3.85 2.04 5.59
CA ILE A 20 -4.25 3.37 5.11
C ILE A 20 -4.70 4.23 6.28
N LEU A 21 -5.42 3.68 7.27
CA LEU A 21 -5.84 4.40 8.47
C LEU A 21 -4.65 4.96 9.28
N GLN A 22 -3.54 4.23 9.32
CA GLN A 22 -2.29 4.71 9.95
C GLN A 22 -1.64 5.87 9.18
N ILE A 23 -1.91 5.99 7.88
CA ILE A 23 -1.38 7.07 7.02
C ILE A 23 -2.30 8.28 7.08
N ASP A 24 -3.57 8.08 6.79
CA ASP A 24 -4.59 9.11 6.80
C ASP A 24 -6.00 8.52 6.93
N HIS A 25 -6.74 9.02 7.93
CA HIS A 25 -8.11 8.61 8.22
C HIS A 25 -9.10 9.01 7.10
N ILE A 26 -8.85 10.10 6.38
CA ILE A 26 -9.74 10.53 5.28
C ILE A 26 -9.58 9.56 4.11
N GLN A 27 -8.35 9.26 3.69
CA GLN A 27 -8.11 8.31 2.61
C GLN A 27 -8.59 6.90 2.96
N ALA A 28 -8.44 6.47 4.21
CA ALA A 28 -8.98 5.19 4.67
C ALA A 28 -10.50 5.11 4.49
N ARG A 29 -11.21 6.20 4.83
CA ARG A 29 -12.67 6.26 4.63
C ARG A 29 -13.05 6.30 3.15
N ARG A 30 -12.25 6.94 2.30
CA ARG A 30 -12.49 6.97 0.84
C ARG A 30 -12.27 5.59 0.22
N PHE A 31 -11.18 4.92 0.57
CA PHE A 31 -10.86 3.57 0.12
C PHE A 31 -11.94 2.56 0.53
N ALA A 32 -12.41 2.60 1.78
CA ALA A 32 -13.45 1.70 2.27
C ALA A 32 -14.80 1.80 1.53
N LYS A 33 -15.04 2.89 0.78
CA LYS A 33 -16.25 3.08 -0.04
C LYS A 33 -16.09 2.54 -1.46
N LEU A 34 -14.87 2.19 -1.87
CA LEU A 34 -14.63 1.63 -3.19
C LEU A 34 -15.20 0.21 -3.27
N SER A 35 -15.64 -0.17 -4.45
CA SER A 35 -16.08 -1.53 -4.77
C SER A 35 -15.77 -1.84 -6.24
N GLY A 36 -15.75 -3.13 -6.58
CA GLY A 36 -15.48 -3.59 -7.95
C GLY A 36 -14.12 -3.09 -8.49
N ALA A 37 -14.10 -2.71 -9.78
CA ALA A 37 -12.87 -2.34 -10.47
C ALA A 37 -12.09 -1.17 -9.81
N PRO A 38 -12.71 -0.05 -9.37
CA PRO A 38 -11.99 0.98 -8.63
C PRO A 38 -11.31 0.47 -7.35
N MET A 39 -11.93 -0.46 -6.62
CA MET A 39 -11.31 -1.04 -5.41
C MET A 39 -10.09 -1.87 -5.77
N GLU A 40 -10.16 -2.69 -6.82
CA GLU A 40 -9.05 -3.51 -7.29
C GLU A 40 -7.86 -2.65 -7.74
N ILE A 41 -8.15 -1.62 -8.55
CA ILE A 41 -7.15 -0.66 -9.05
C ILE A 41 -6.48 0.07 -7.88
N ALA A 42 -7.26 0.63 -6.96
CA ALA A 42 -6.71 1.33 -5.79
C ALA A 42 -5.89 0.38 -4.90
N THR A 43 -6.36 -0.85 -4.70
CA THR A 43 -5.64 -1.85 -3.89
C THR A 43 -4.26 -2.13 -4.46
N GLU A 44 -4.19 -2.38 -5.77
CA GLU A 44 -2.95 -2.66 -6.48
C GLU A 44 -1.98 -1.47 -6.38
N GLY A 45 -2.47 -0.25 -6.64
CA GLY A 45 -1.69 0.97 -6.56
C GLY A 45 -1.13 1.26 -5.17
N ILE A 46 -1.97 1.17 -4.14
CA ILE A 46 -1.56 1.46 -2.76
C ILE A 46 -0.54 0.42 -2.30
N ILE A 47 -0.74 -0.88 -2.59
CA ILE A 47 0.25 -1.91 -2.25
C ILE A 47 1.60 -1.63 -2.91
N ARG A 48 1.61 -1.24 -4.20
CA ARG A 48 2.84 -0.85 -4.89
C ARG A 48 3.52 0.35 -4.26
N HIS A 49 2.77 1.41 -3.97
CA HIS A 49 3.30 2.60 -3.29
C HIS A 49 3.92 2.25 -1.94
N LEU A 50 3.22 1.47 -1.10
CA LEU A 50 3.72 1.01 0.20
C LEU A 50 5.01 0.20 0.07
N ARG A 51 5.09 -0.69 -0.93
CA ARG A 51 6.32 -1.47 -1.21
C ARG A 51 7.45 -0.57 -1.68
N ALA A 52 7.18 0.44 -2.51
CA ALA A 52 8.18 1.41 -2.94
C ALA A 52 8.71 2.22 -1.74
N CYS A 53 7.82 2.73 -0.89
CA CYS A 53 8.17 3.42 0.35
C CYS A 53 9.05 2.56 1.26
N ALA A 54 8.69 1.29 1.46
CA ALA A 54 9.48 0.36 2.25
C ALA A 54 10.87 0.07 1.64
N ARG A 55 10.97 -0.05 0.31
CA ARG A 55 12.26 -0.26 -0.39
C ARG A 55 13.19 0.95 -0.27
N MET A 56 12.63 2.15 -0.30
CA MET A 56 13.39 3.41 -0.25
C MET A 56 13.60 3.94 1.19
N ASP A 57 13.12 3.21 2.20
CA ASP A 57 13.12 3.64 3.61
C ASP A 57 12.49 5.03 3.82
N VAL A 58 11.37 5.29 3.14
CA VAL A 58 10.59 6.53 3.26
C VAL A 58 9.20 6.23 3.80
N ASN A 59 8.63 7.21 4.54
CA ASN A 59 7.26 7.09 5.02
C ASN A 59 6.27 7.30 3.85
N PRO A 60 5.23 6.46 3.74
CA PRO A 60 4.18 6.67 2.75
C PRO A 60 3.39 7.94 3.08
N ASP A 61 2.99 8.67 2.05
CA ASP A 61 2.33 9.96 2.18
C ASP A 61 0.85 9.89 1.79
N ALA A 62 0.04 10.73 2.45
CA ALA A 62 -1.40 10.76 2.23
C ALA A 62 -1.79 11.28 0.84
N SER A 63 -0.98 12.13 0.21
CA SER A 63 -1.25 12.72 -1.10
C SER A 63 -1.10 11.68 -2.21
N ALA A 64 -0.08 10.84 -2.16
CA ALA A 64 0.09 9.73 -3.09
C ALA A 64 -1.06 8.72 -2.98
N VAL A 65 -1.47 8.38 -1.75
CA VAL A 65 -2.65 7.51 -1.55
C VAL A 65 -3.92 8.16 -2.12
N ARG A 66 -4.09 9.48 -1.92
CA ARG A 66 -5.22 10.24 -2.48
C ARG A 66 -5.24 10.17 -4.00
N GLU A 67 -4.10 10.43 -4.65
CA GLU A 67 -3.96 10.40 -6.10
C GLU A 67 -4.26 9.02 -6.68
N ILE A 68 -3.75 7.96 -6.04
CA ILE A 68 -4.06 6.57 -6.42
C ILE A 68 -5.57 6.28 -6.35
N ILE A 69 -6.25 6.73 -5.29
CA ILE A 69 -7.70 6.58 -5.15
C ILE A 69 -8.43 7.38 -6.23
N ASP A 70 -7.98 8.60 -6.53
CA ASP A 70 -8.58 9.47 -7.55
C ASP A 70 -8.43 8.86 -8.95
N ASP A 71 -7.25 8.33 -9.29
CA ASP A 71 -7.01 7.63 -10.54
C ASP A 71 -7.85 6.36 -10.65
N ALA A 72 -7.97 5.60 -9.56
CA ALA A 72 -8.80 4.39 -9.53
C ALA A 72 -10.28 4.69 -9.76
N LEU A 73 -10.81 5.78 -9.19
CA LEU A 73 -12.17 6.25 -9.44
C LEU A 73 -12.39 6.67 -10.90
N ASN A 74 -11.34 7.12 -11.57
CA ASN A 74 -11.34 7.42 -13.01
C ASN A 74 -11.03 6.20 -13.90
N GLY A 75 -10.88 5.00 -13.32
CA GLY A 75 -10.51 3.79 -14.05
C GLY A 75 -9.08 3.77 -14.57
N ARG A 76 -8.21 4.67 -14.10
CA ARG A 76 -6.81 4.75 -14.49
C ARG A 76 -5.93 3.89 -13.57
N ARG A 77 -5.12 3.03 -14.17
CA ARG A 77 -4.06 2.26 -13.49
C ARG A 77 -2.72 2.99 -13.61
N VAL A 78 -2.64 4.20 -13.07
CA VAL A 78 -1.40 5.00 -13.09
C VAL A 78 -0.77 4.89 -11.72
N PHE A 79 0.31 4.11 -11.64
CA PHE A 79 1.11 3.98 -10.43
C PHE A 79 2.56 4.18 -10.82
N ALA A 80 3.37 4.81 -9.98
CA ALA A 80 4.79 5.00 -10.25
C ALA A 80 5.46 3.64 -10.48
N GLU A 81 5.82 3.35 -11.73
CA GLU A 81 6.67 2.21 -12.06
C GLU A 81 8.07 2.52 -11.55
N THR A 82 8.52 1.77 -10.53
CA THR A 82 9.96 1.67 -10.33
C THR A 82 10.49 0.84 -11.49
N SER A 83 11.32 1.42 -12.36
CA SER A 83 11.98 0.77 -13.51
C SER A 83 12.75 -0.52 -13.17
N ASN A 84 12.81 -0.90 -11.90
CA ASN A 84 13.47 -2.09 -11.39
C ASN A 84 12.58 -3.36 -11.38
N ASP A 85 11.26 -3.24 -11.58
CA ASP A 85 10.36 -4.42 -11.57
C ASP A 85 10.45 -5.22 -12.90
N LEU A 86 11.01 -4.63 -13.97
CA LEU A 86 11.30 -5.31 -15.25
C LEU A 86 12.63 -6.07 -15.28
N LEU A 87 13.51 -5.87 -14.29
CA LEU A 87 14.84 -6.51 -14.23
C LEU A 87 14.89 -7.75 -13.32
N ALA A 88 13.76 -8.14 -12.73
CA ALA A 88 13.65 -9.28 -11.81
C ALA A 88 12.70 -10.40 -12.32
N ALA A 89 12.30 -10.37 -13.60
CA ALA A 89 11.46 -11.38 -14.24
C ALA A 89 12.27 -12.28 -15.18
#